data_AF-A0A3S1EUH4-F1
#
_entry.id   AF-A0A3S1EUH4-F1
#
_cell.length_a   1.000
_cell.length_b   1.000
_cell.length_c   1.000
_cell.angle_alpha   90.00
_cell.angle_beta   90.00
_cell.angle_gamma   90.00
#
_symmetry.space_group_name_H-M   'P 1'
#
loop_
_entity.id
_entity.type
_entity.pdbx_description
1 polymer ?
#
loop_
_entity_poly.entity_id
_entity_poly.type
_entity_poly.pdbx_seq_one_letter_code
_entity_poly.pdbx_strand_id
1 'polypeptide(L)' 'MSEHAIEFLRGWIGEKVHCQSSQARIDKQAETLAKECAAEAAEVGIPLEDIQEEVGDIQELIA' A
#
# COMPACT_ATOMS: atom_id res chain seq x y z
N MET A 1 2.71 27.92 2.92
CA MET A 1 3.87 26.99 2.94
C MET A 1 4.96 27.60 2.06
N SER A 2 6.22 27.61 2.50
CA SER A 2 7.33 28.27 1.77
C SER A 2 7.69 27.48 0.52
N GLU A 3 7.86 28.19 -0.60
CA GLU A 3 8.13 27.62 -1.93
C GLU A 3 9.41 26.76 -1.96
N HIS A 4 10.43 27.17 -1.19
CA HIS A 4 11.68 26.42 -1.01
C HIS A 4 11.49 25.04 -0.38
N ALA A 5 10.52 24.88 0.52
CA ALA A 5 10.27 23.58 1.16
C ALA A 5 9.65 22.58 0.17
N ILE A 6 8.87 23.08 -0.79
CA ILE A 6 8.20 22.26 -1.81
C ILE A 6 9.22 21.74 -2.83
N GLU A 7 10.16 22.59 -3.28
CA GLU A 7 11.23 22.17 -4.21
C GLU A 7 12.17 21.14 -3.58
N PHE A 8 12.55 21.36 -2.31
CA PHE A 8 13.37 20.41 -1.55
C PHE A 8 12.68 19.05 -1.44
N LEU A 9 11.39 19.02 -1.06
CA LEU A 9 10.64 17.78 -0.92
C LEU A 9 10.47 17.07 -2.27
N ARG A 10 10.22 17.79 -3.37
CA ARG A 10 10.11 17.19 -4.71
C ARG A 10 11.40 16.54 -5.17
N GLY A 11 12.54 17.22 -4.98
CA GLY A 11 13.86 16.65 -5.29
C GLY A 11 14.18 15.44 -4.41
N TRP A 12 13.90 15.53 -3.11
CA TRP A 12 14.16 14.46 -2.15
C TRP A 12 13.29 13.22 -2.42
N ILE A 13 12.00 13.41 -2.72
CA ILE A 13 11.09 12.31 -3.08
C ILE A 13 11.52 11.67 -4.40
N GLY A 14 11.85 12.47 -5.43
CA GLY A 14 12.32 11.92 -6.71
C GLY A 14 13.63 11.13 -6.63
N GLU A 15 14.53 11.51 -5.73
CA GLU A 15 15.82 10.83 -5.52
C GLU A 15 15.70 9.59 -4.61
N LYS A 16 14.99 9.71 -3.49
CA LYS A 16 14.91 8.67 -2.44
C LYS A 16 13.75 7.72 -2.64
N VAL A 17 12.62 8.21 -3.11
CA VAL A 17 11.46 7.39 -3.42
C VAL A 17 11.55 7.04 -4.91
N HIS A 18 12.40 6.05 -5.21
CA HIS A 18 12.24 5.27 -6.43
C HIS A 18 10.96 4.45 -6.29
N CYS A 19 9.81 5.11 -6.36
CA CYS A 19 8.58 4.42 -6.66
C CYS A 19 8.74 3.93 -8.09
N GLN A 20 9.18 2.69 -8.26
CA GLN A 20 9.02 1.96 -9.49
C GLN A 20 7.51 1.70 -9.69
N SER A 21 6.71 2.76 -9.80
CA SER A 21 5.33 2.72 -10.22
C SER A 21 5.28 2.46 -11.72
N SER A 22 5.79 1.30 -12.12
CA SER A 22 5.11 0.59 -13.18
C SER A 22 3.81 0.14 -12.52
N GLN A 23 2.68 0.79 -12.82
CA GLN A 23 1.36 0.45 -12.27
C GLN A 23 1.16 -1.09 -12.26
N ALA A 24 1.56 -1.76 -13.36
CA ALA A 24 1.52 -3.20 -13.52
C ALA A 24 2.38 -4.07 -12.57
N ARG A 25 3.40 -3.50 -11.89
CA ARG A 25 4.19 -4.21 -10.86
C ARG A 25 3.55 -4.08 -9.48
N ILE A 26 2.92 -2.94 -9.22
CA ILE A 26 2.23 -2.67 -7.95
C ILE A 26 1.02 -3.59 -7.83
N ASP A 27 0.23 -3.78 -8.89
CA ASP A 27 -0.99 -4.62 -8.83
C ASP A 27 -0.68 -6.05 -8.37
N LYS A 28 0.37 -6.68 -8.92
CA LYS A 28 0.78 -8.04 -8.51
C LYS A 28 1.37 -8.11 -7.11
N GLN A 29 2.10 -7.08 -6.69
CA GLN A 29 2.65 -7.01 -5.34
C GLN A 29 1.55 -6.74 -4.30
N ALA A 30 0.60 -5.87 -4.61
CA ALA A 30 -0.55 -5.57 -3.78
C ALA A 30 -1.43 -6.81 -3.59
N GLU A 31 -1.70 -7.57 -4.66
CA GLU A 31 -2.44 -8.84 -4.57
C GLU A 31 -1.72 -9.87 -3.67
N THR A 32 -0.39 -9.95 -3.77
CA THR A 32 0.42 -10.87 -2.95
C THR A 32 0.42 -10.45 -1.48
N LEU A 33 0.63 -9.16 -1.20
CA LEU A 33 0.65 -8.62 0.15
C LEU A 33 -0.73 -8.68 0.82
N ALA A 34 -1.81 -8.48 0.07
CA ALA A 34 -3.17 -8.64 0.57
C ALA A 34 -3.44 -10.09 1.02
N LYS A 35 -2.96 -11.08 0.25
CA LYS A 35 -3.07 -12.50 0.61
C LYS A 35 -2.22 -12.85 1.84
N GLU A 36 -1.00 -12.31 1.92
CA GLU A 36 -0.14 -12.48 3.10
C GLU A 36 -0.78 -11.86 4.35
N CYS A 37 -1.34 -10.65 4.24
CA CYS A 37 -2.04 -9.99 5.33
C CYS A 37 -3.24 -10.81 5.82
N ALA A 38 -4.05 -11.35 4.91
CA ALA A 38 -5.17 -12.23 5.26
C ALA A 38 -4.70 -13.53 5.93
N ALA A 39 -3.57 -14.09 5.49
CA ALA A 39 -3.00 -15.31 6.07
C ALA A 39 -2.44 -15.06 7.49
N GLU A 40 -1.64 -14.01 7.67
CA GLU A 40 -1.09 -13.63 8.98
C GLU A 40 -2.21 -13.30 9.97
N ALA A 41 -3.25 -12.59 9.51
CA ALA A 41 -4.44 -12.31 10.32
C ALA A 41 -5.14 -13.58 10.81
N ALA A 42 -5.32 -14.56 9.93
CA ALA A 42 -5.90 -15.85 10.29
C ALA A 42 -5.03 -16.60 11.31
N GLU A 43 -3.70 -16.47 11.22
CA GLU A 43 -2.76 -17.08 12.19
C GLU A 43 -2.85 -16.45 13.59
N VAL A 44 -3.09 -15.14 13.68
CA VAL A 44 -3.36 -14.47 14.97
C VAL A 44 -4.83 -14.54 15.42
N GLY A 45 -5.68 -15.22 14.64
CA GLY A 45 -7.09 -15.43 14.95
C GLY A 45 -8.00 -14.23 14.67
N ILE A 46 -7.54 -13.28 13.85
CA ILE A 46 -8.34 -12.16 13.39
C ILE A 46 -9.11 -12.61 12.14
N PRO A 47 -10.46 -12.65 12.18
CA PRO A 47 -11.23 -12.97 11.00
C PRO A 47 -11.07 -11.87 9.95
N LEU A 48 -11.07 -12.27 8.67
CA LEU A 48 -11.00 -11.33 7.54
C LEU A 48 -12.12 -10.27 7.61
N GLU A 49 -13.25 -10.63 8.21
CA GLU A 49 -14.42 -9.80 8.46
C GLU A 49 -14.07 -8.53 9.26
N ASP A 50 -13.36 -8.69 10.38
CA ASP A 50 -12.93 -7.58 11.25
C ASP A 50 -11.93 -6.66 10.54
N ILE A 51 -11.08 -7.24 9.69
CA ILE A 51 -10.12 -6.47 8.91
C ILE A 51 -10.86 -5.66 7.84
N GLN A 52 -11.77 -6.28 7.10
CA GLN A 52 -12.53 -5.61 6.06
C GLN A 52 -13.48 -4.54 6.62
N GLU A 53 -13.91 -4.64 7.88
CA GLU A 53 -14.67 -3.57 8.55
C GLU A 53 -13.81 -2.29 8.72
N GLU A 54 -12.53 -2.45 9.05
CA GLU A 54 -11.62 -1.33 9.31
C GLU A 54 -10.95 -0.77 8.04
N VAL A 55 -10.56 -1.65 7.09
CA VAL A 55 -9.83 -1.23 5.87
C VAL A 55 -10.70 -1.20 4.60
N GLY A 56 -11.94 -1.68 4.65
CA GLY A 56 -12.79 -1.85 3.47
C GLY A 56 -12.49 -3.16 2.71
N ASP A 57 -13.16 -3.36 1.57
CA ASP A 57 -12.99 -4.57 0.76
C ASP A 57 -11.56 -4.61 0.18
N ILE A 58 -10.74 -5.49 0.76
CA ILE A 58 -9.36 -5.70 0.34
C ILE A 58 -9.29 -6.13 -1.13
N GLN A 59 -10.30 -6.85 -1.65
CA GLN A 59 -10.37 -7.22 -3.06
C GLN A 59 -10.65 -6.02 -3.96
N GLU A 60 -11.46 -5.07 -3.50
CA GLU A 60 -11.73 -3.84 -4.24
C GLU A 60 -10.49 -2.92 -4.27
N LEU A 61 -9.64 -2.98 -3.25
CA LEU A 61 -8.39 -2.21 -3.16
C LEU A 61 -7.25 -2.76 -4.03
N ILE A 62 -7.35 -4.00 -4.48
CA ILE A 62 -6.34 -4.69 -5.32
C ILE A 62 -6.82 -4.93 -6.77
N ALA A 63 -8.04 -4.53 -7.13
CA ALA A 63 -8.64 -4.65 -8.46
C ALA A 63 -8.38 -3.41 -9.35
#